data_AF-A0A1F5A3K9-F1
#
_entry.id   AF-A0A1F5A3K9-F1
#
_cell.length_a   1.000
_cell.length_b   1.000
_cell.length_c   1.000
_cell.angle_alpha   90.00
_cell.angle_beta   90.00
_cell.angle_gamma   90.00
#
_symmetry.space_group_name_H-M   'P 1'
#
loop_
_entity.id
_entity.type
_entity.pdbx_description
1 polymer ?
#
loop_
_entity_poly.entity_id
_entity_poly.type
_entity_poly.pdbx_seq_one_letter_code
_entity_poly.pdbx_strand_id
1 'polypeptide(L)'
;MKITSLFVPLFALAVAASMAPPLGRGAGAQEIPGPLSAAHASKPGETDCSACHVAAGKVSPAKCLACHAEIASRVAAQKGYHRDKADDCAVCHAEHQGRQANIVPLEPASFDHAETGADLQGAHLKTKDCEACHTPASTYPRTQGKSYLLKVPGCRGCHNPPHPGRQDNCLACHTQESWTVDRRRAKD
;
A
#
# COMPACT_ATOMS: atom_id res chain seq x y z
N MET A 1 -15.15 -55.10 78.16
CA MET A 1 -15.93 -54.10 77.38
C MET A 1 -15.76 -54.45 75.91
N LYS A 2 -16.77 -55.05 75.29
CA LYS A 2 -16.75 -55.54 73.89
C LYS A 2 -17.09 -54.38 72.96
N ILE A 3 -16.27 -54.11 71.94
CA ILE A 3 -16.64 -53.23 70.83
C ILE A 3 -16.34 -53.97 69.52
N THR A 4 -17.41 -54.41 68.89
CA THR A 4 -17.50 -55.09 67.60
C THR A 4 -17.27 -54.09 66.47
N SER A 5 -16.29 -54.35 65.59
CA SER A 5 -16.13 -53.62 64.33
C SER A 5 -17.02 -54.25 63.25
N LEU A 6 -17.96 -53.46 62.72
CA LEU A 6 -18.75 -53.80 61.52
C LEU A 6 -17.98 -53.39 60.26
N PHE A 7 -17.76 -54.35 59.38
CA PHE A 7 -17.35 -54.16 57.99
C PHE A 7 -18.55 -53.71 57.15
N VAL A 8 -18.41 -52.61 56.40
CA VAL A 8 -19.36 -52.19 55.35
C VAL A 8 -18.65 -52.34 54.00
N PRO A 9 -19.18 -53.12 53.03
CA PRO A 9 -18.56 -53.22 51.72
C PRO A 9 -19.02 -52.05 50.84
N LEU A 10 -18.06 -51.37 50.24
CA LEU A 10 -18.27 -50.29 49.29
C LEU A 10 -18.64 -50.90 47.92
N PHE A 11 -19.88 -50.71 47.48
CA PHE A 11 -20.35 -51.09 46.14
C PHE A 11 -19.67 -50.20 45.10
N ALA A 12 -18.86 -50.78 44.21
CA ALA A 12 -18.29 -50.09 43.06
C ALA A 12 -19.34 -50.02 41.93
N LEU A 13 -19.83 -48.80 41.65
CA LEU A 13 -20.70 -48.52 40.52
C LEU A 13 -19.84 -48.30 39.26
N ALA A 14 -19.88 -49.23 38.31
CA ALA A 14 -19.23 -49.07 37.01
C ALA A 14 -20.10 -48.23 36.07
N VAL A 15 -19.64 -47.02 35.73
CA VAL A 15 -20.28 -46.14 34.74
C VAL A 15 -19.73 -46.49 33.35
N ALA A 16 -20.58 -47.06 32.50
CA ALA A 16 -20.25 -47.28 31.08
C ALA A 16 -20.36 -45.95 30.32
N ALA A 17 -19.22 -45.45 29.81
CA ALA A 17 -19.17 -44.25 28.97
C ALA A 17 -19.43 -44.63 27.50
N SER A 18 -20.60 -44.22 26.98
CA SER A 18 -20.98 -44.35 25.58
C SER A 18 -20.14 -43.40 24.70
N MET A 19 -19.22 -43.96 23.90
CA MET A 19 -18.45 -43.17 22.93
C MET A 19 -19.27 -42.94 21.67
N ALA A 20 -19.94 -41.78 21.58
CA ALA A 20 -20.50 -41.31 20.31
C ALA A 20 -19.35 -40.81 19.40
N PRO A 21 -19.35 -41.15 18.10
CA PRO A 21 -18.33 -40.67 17.17
C PRO A 21 -18.44 -39.14 17.01
N PRO A 22 -17.31 -38.43 16.86
CA PRO A 22 -17.36 -36.99 16.63
C PRO A 22 -18.03 -36.73 15.28
N LEU A 23 -19.09 -35.92 15.31
CA LEU A 23 -19.67 -35.34 14.11
C LEU A 23 -18.57 -34.65 13.31
N GLY A 24 -18.44 -35.03 12.04
CA GLY A 24 -17.41 -34.55 11.14
C GLY A 24 -17.38 -33.02 11.08
N ARG A 25 -16.17 -32.46 11.19
CA ARG A 25 -15.89 -31.07 10.82
C ARG A 25 -16.29 -30.87 9.36
N GLY A 26 -17.33 -30.09 9.13
CA GLY A 26 -17.69 -29.61 7.80
C GLY A 26 -16.48 -28.95 7.15
N ALA A 27 -16.18 -29.36 5.92
CA ALA A 27 -15.21 -28.71 5.06
C ALA A 27 -15.62 -27.24 4.83
N GLY A 28 -14.60 -26.38 4.73
CA GLY A 28 -14.68 -24.93 4.89
C GLY A 28 -15.79 -24.25 4.10
N ALA A 29 -16.67 -23.56 4.83
CA ALA A 29 -17.28 -22.36 4.30
C ALA A 29 -16.14 -21.41 3.92
N GLN A 30 -15.99 -21.10 2.64
CA GLN A 30 -15.24 -19.93 2.22
C GLN A 30 -15.83 -18.75 2.98
N GLU A 31 -15.07 -18.20 3.93
CA GLU A 31 -15.42 -16.97 4.61
C GLU A 31 -15.73 -15.94 3.52
N ILE A 32 -17.00 -15.53 3.44
CA ILE A 32 -17.41 -14.45 2.55
C ILE A 32 -16.56 -13.25 2.98
N PRO A 33 -15.70 -12.73 2.10
CA PRO A 33 -14.78 -11.69 2.51
C PRO A 33 -15.57 -10.43 2.89
N GLY A 34 -14.97 -9.58 3.72
CA GLY A 34 -15.57 -8.31 4.08
C GLY A 34 -15.86 -7.42 2.86
N PRO A 35 -16.66 -6.35 3.04
CA PRO A 35 -16.95 -5.44 1.93
C PRO A 35 -15.67 -4.81 1.37
N LEU A 36 -15.70 -4.44 0.10
CA LEU A 36 -14.63 -3.67 -0.52
C LEU A 36 -14.53 -2.27 0.11
N SER A 37 -13.38 -1.62 -0.04
CA SER A 37 -13.16 -0.22 0.28
C SER A 37 -14.09 0.70 -0.51
N ALA A 38 -14.28 1.92 -0.03
CA ALA A 38 -15.07 2.92 -0.75
C ALA A 38 -14.54 3.24 -2.15
N ALA A 39 -13.24 3.00 -2.41
CA ALA A 39 -12.61 3.24 -3.70
C ALA A 39 -13.03 2.22 -4.77
N HIS A 40 -13.29 0.98 -4.38
CA HIS A 40 -13.67 -0.11 -5.28
C HIS A 40 -15.14 -0.54 -5.16
N ALA A 41 -15.91 0.11 -4.29
CA ALA A 41 -17.30 -0.25 -4.00
C ALA A 41 -18.25 -0.20 -5.22
N SER A 42 -17.98 0.66 -6.20
CA SER A 42 -18.95 0.96 -7.26
C SER A 42 -18.55 0.51 -8.67
N LYS A 43 -17.24 0.37 -8.95
CA LYS A 43 -16.73 0.00 -10.27
C LYS A 43 -15.47 -0.84 -10.13
N PRO A 44 -15.47 -2.10 -10.58
CA PRO A 44 -16.62 -2.88 -11.07
C PRO A 44 -17.64 -3.21 -9.96
N GLY A 45 -17.24 -3.07 -8.69
CA GLY A 45 -18.08 -3.33 -7.53
C GLY A 45 -18.01 -4.78 -7.05
N GLU A 46 -18.82 -5.11 -6.05
CA GLU A 46 -18.75 -6.38 -5.31
C GLU A 46 -19.39 -7.57 -6.04
N THR A 47 -20.15 -7.32 -7.10
CA THR A 47 -20.86 -8.37 -7.85
C THR A 47 -20.01 -8.99 -8.96
N ASP A 48 -18.89 -8.37 -9.32
CA ASP A 48 -17.97 -8.88 -10.35
C ASP A 48 -16.61 -9.21 -9.74
N CYS A 49 -16.57 -10.29 -8.96
CA CYS A 49 -15.36 -10.80 -8.33
C CYS A 49 -14.25 -11.10 -9.37
N SER A 50 -14.66 -11.50 -10.58
CA SER A 50 -13.77 -11.89 -11.66
C SER A 50 -12.99 -10.72 -12.24
N ALA A 51 -13.45 -9.49 -12.04
CA ALA A 51 -12.72 -8.32 -12.50
C ALA A 51 -11.37 -8.12 -11.78
N CYS A 52 -11.21 -8.67 -10.57
CA CYS A 52 -9.96 -8.59 -9.81
C CYS A 52 -9.30 -9.97 -9.64
N HIS A 53 -10.09 -11.02 -9.41
CA HIS A 53 -9.58 -12.35 -9.11
C HIS A 53 -9.31 -13.20 -10.36
N VAL A 54 -8.23 -13.99 -10.33
CA VAL A 54 -7.96 -15.07 -11.29
C VAL A 54 -8.32 -16.44 -10.71
N ALA A 55 -8.36 -16.54 -9.39
CA ALA A 55 -8.90 -17.65 -8.62
C ALA A 55 -9.33 -17.14 -7.24
N ALA A 56 -10.03 -17.96 -6.45
CA ALA A 56 -10.39 -17.59 -5.08
C ALA A 56 -9.15 -17.17 -4.28
N GLY A 57 -9.18 -15.95 -3.71
CA GLY A 57 -8.06 -15.38 -2.94
C GLY A 57 -6.82 -14.99 -3.76
N LYS A 58 -6.84 -15.15 -5.10
CA LYS A 58 -5.72 -14.78 -5.97
C LYS A 58 -6.12 -13.67 -6.94
N VAL A 59 -5.42 -12.55 -6.89
CA VAL A 59 -5.57 -11.43 -7.82
C VAL A 59 -4.42 -11.38 -8.82
N SER A 60 -4.55 -10.57 -9.87
CA SER A 60 -3.50 -10.35 -10.86
C SER A 60 -3.16 -8.86 -10.96
N PRO A 61 -1.87 -8.47 -10.96
CA PRO A 61 -1.47 -7.09 -11.20
C PRO A 61 -2.00 -6.53 -12.53
N ALA A 62 -2.07 -7.36 -13.58
CA ALA A 62 -2.58 -6.95 -14.88
C ALA A 62 -4.04 -6.45 -14.80
N LYS A 63 -4.86 -7.03 -13.93
CA LYS A 63 -6.25 -6.60 -13.72
C LYS A 63 -6.31 -5.24 -13.01
N CYS A 64 -5.45 -4.99 -12.02
CA CYS A 64 -5.32 -3.69 -11.38
C CYS A 64 -4.89 -2.61 -12.39
N LEU A 65 -3.86 -2.91 -13.16
CA LEU A 65 -3.26 -1.98 -14.12
C LEU A 65 -4.15 -1.68 -15.34
N ALA A 66 -5.11 -2.55 -15.65
CA ALA A 66 -6.10 -2.31 -16.71
C ALA A 66 -6.99 -1.09 -16.41
N CYS A 67 -7.30 -0.84 -15.14
CA CYS A 67 -8.06 0.35 -14.70
C CYS A 67 -7.13 1.48 -14.23
N HIS A 68 -6.02 1.16 -13.56
CA HIS A 68 -5.04 2.15 -13.08
C HIS A 68 -3.99 2.48 -14.15
N ALA A 69 -4.45 3.02 -15.29
CA ALA A 69 -3.63 3.28 -16.46
C ALA A 69 -2.44 4.22 -16.19
N GLU A 70 -2.59 5.23 -15.30
CA GLU A 70 -1.49 6.11 -14.92
C GLU A 70 -0.37 5.33 -14.22
N ILE A 71 -0.74 4.42 -13.30
CA ILE A 71 0.23 3.57 -12.60
C ILE A 71 0.88 2.61 -13.61
N ALA A 72 0.09 2.00 -14.49
CA ALA A 72 0.59 1.10 -15.53
C ALA A 72 1.65 1.76 -16.42
N SER A 73 1.38 2.98 -16.87
CA SER A 73 2.33 3.78 -17.65
C SER A 73 3.65 4.02 -16.90
N ARG A 74 3.59 4.31 -15.60
CA ARG A 74 4.78 4.55 -14.78
C ARG A 74 5.59 3.30 -14.50
N VAL A 75 4.92 2.18 -14.21
CA VAL A 75 5.56 0.87 -14.04
C VAL A 75 6.27 0.48 -15.33
N ALA A 76 5.60 0.57 -16.48
CA ALA A 76 6.19 0.27 -17.78
C ALA A 76 7.40 1.17 -18.10
N ALA A 77 7.37 2.43 -17.67
CA ALA A 77 8.48 3.36 -17.81
C ALA A 77 9.57 3.21 -16.73
N GLN A 78 9.39 2.30 -15.76
CA GLN A 78 10.24 2.14 -14.58
C GLN A 78 10.47 3.44 -13.78
N LYS A 79 9.40 4.21 -13.54
CA LYS A 79 9.48 5.52 -12.87
C LYS A 79 8.65 5.60 -11.60
N GLY A 80 9.20 6.26 -10.58
CA GLY A 80 8.51 6.53 -9.31
C GLY A 80 8.51 5.34 -8.36
N TYR A 81 7.68 5.42 -7.32
CA TYR A 81 7.67 4.47 -6.20
C TYR A 81 7.39 3.02 -6.62
N HIS A 82 6.47 2.83 -7.58
CA HIS A 82 6.02 1.51 -8.03
C HIS A 82 6.89 0.89 -9.13
N ARG A 83 8.00 1.52 -9.54
CA ARG A 83 8.82 1.08 -10.70
C ARG A 83 9.24 -0.40 -10.64
N ASP A 84 9.43 -0.93 -9.43
CA ASP A 84 9.98 -2.24 -9.11
C ASP A 84 9.10 -3.02 -8.12
N LYS A 85 7.83 -2.61 -7.96
CA LYS A 85 6.89 -3.14 -6.95
C LYS A 85 5.56 -3.58 -7.56
N ALA A 86 5.56 -3.95 -8.84
CA ALA A 86 4.34 -4.22 -9.61
C ALA A 86 3.96 -5.70 -9.71
N ASP A 87 4.74 -6.60 -9.11
CA ASP A 87 4.54 -8.05 -9.24
C ASP A 87 3.34 -8.56 -8.41
N ASP A 88 3.02 -7.90 -7.31
CA ASP A 88 1.82 -8.18 -6.52
C ASP A 88 1.34 -6.92 -5.78
N CYS A 89 0.32 -6.28 -6.35
CA CYS A 89 -0.28 -5.06 -5.78
C CYS A 89 -0.90 -5.32 -4.40
N ALA A 90 -1.46 -6.51 -4.16
CA ALA A 90 -2.27 -6.80 -2.98
C ALA A 90 -1.44 -6.97 -1.70
N VAL A 91 -0.12 -7.14 -1.83
CA VAL A 91 0.81 -7.15 -0.69
C VAL A 91 0.74 -5.84 0.10
N CYS A 92 0.50 -4.71 -0.57
CA CYS A 92 0.37 -3.40 0.07
C CYS A 92 -1.06 -2.85 -0.05
N HIS A 93 -1.72 -3.03 -1.19
CA HIS A 93 -3.07 -2.57 -1.45
C HIS A 93 -4.10 -3.64 -1.08
N ALA A 94 -4.08 -4.03 0.19
CA ALA A 94 -4.98 -5.04 0.70
C ALA A 94 -6.43 -4.52 0.66
N GLU A 95 -7.36 -5.41 0.31
CA GLU A 95 -8.77 -5.11 0.11
C GLU A 95 -9.64 -6.07 0.95
N HIS A 96 -10.96 -5.85 0.98
CA HIS A 96 -11.93 -6.58 1.80
C HIS A 96 -11.89 -6.28 3.31
N GLN A 97 -11.22 -5.22 3.74
CA GLN A 97 -11.26 -4.74 5.14
C GLN A 97 -12.40 -3.74 5.40
N GLY A 98 -13.30 -3.54 4.44
CA GLY A 98 -14.48 -2.71 4.56
C GLY A 98 -14.34 -1.31 3.98
N ARG A 99 -15.47 -0.59 3.92
CA ARG A 99 -15.61 0.69 3.20
C ARG A 99 -14.62 1.77 3.65
N GLN A 100 -14.16 1.72 4.90
CA GLN A 100 -13.23 2.70 5.48
C GLN A 100 -11.77 2.26 5.42
N ALA A 101 -11.46 1.12 4.80
CA ALA A 101 -10.11 0.61 4.70
C ALA A 101 -9.19 1.60 3.97
N ASN A 102 -8.00 1.84 4.54
CA ASN A 102 -6.95 2.55 3.84
C ASN A 102 -6.18 1.58 2.93
N ILE A 103 -6.63 1.49 1.68
CA ILE A 103 -6.01 0.62 0.68
C ILE A 103 -4.76 1.23 0.05
N VAL A 104 -4.38 2.48 0.37
CA VAL A 104 -3.13 3.10 -0.10
C VAL A 104 -2.30 3.52 1.12
N PRO A 105 -1.70 2.55 1.83
CA PRO A 105 -0.92 2.85 3.02
C PRO A 105 0.33 3.63 2.62
N LEU A 106 0.41 4.87 3.09
CA LEU A 106 1.59 5.72 3.01
C LEU A 106 1.77 6.33 4.39
N GLU A 107 2.94 6.15 4.99
CA GLU A 107 3.31 6.80 6.25
C GLU A 107 4.19 8.01 5.94
N PRO A 108 3.64 9.24 5.92
CA PRO A 108 4.39 10.41 5.47
C PRO A 108 5.63 10.70 6.31
N ALA A 109 5.60 10.37 7.61
CA ALA A 109 6.72 10.66 8.51
C ALA A 109 7.97 9.82 8.22
N SER A 110 7.80 8.67 7.57
CA SER A 110 8.89 7.71 7.28
C SER A 110 9.14 7.53 5.78
N PHE A 111 8.45 8.27 4.92
CA PHE A 111 8.56 8.09 3.48
C PHE A 111 9.91 8.57 2.95
N ASP A 112 10.66 7.66 2.32
CA ASP A 112 11.91 7.98 1.66
C ASP A 112 11.67 8.40 0.19
N HIS A 113 12.06 9.62 -0.15
CA HIS A 113 11.95 10.12 -1.53
C HIS A 113 12.92 9.42 -2.49
N ALA A 114 14.01 8.82 -1.98
CA ALA A 114 14.94 8.04 -2.80
C ALA A 114 14.25 6.84 -3.48
N GLU A 115 13.20 6.31 -2.85
CA GLU A 115 12.34 5.27 -3.42
C GLU A 115 11.57 5.73 -4.67
N THR A 116 11.61 7.01 -5.03
CA THR A 116 10.90 7.53 -6.22
C THR A 116 11.83 7.92 -7.37
N GLY A 117 13.15 7.94 -7.13
CA GLY A 117 14.14 8.55 -8.03
C GLY A 117 14.09 10.09 -8.03
N ALA A 118 13.41 10.69 -7.06
CA ALA A 118 13.34 12.13 -6.84
C ALA A 118 13.99 12.50 -5.49
N ASP A 119 15.24 12.04 -5.31
CA ASP A 119 16.01 12.18 -4.09
C ASP A 119 16.14 13.66 -3.69
N LEU A 120 15.59 13.99 -2.53
CA LEU A 120 15.73 15.31 -1.95
C LEU A 120 17.14 15.46 -1.39
N GLN A 121 17.83 16.52 -1.80
CA GLN A 121 19.18 16.83 -1.32
C GLN A 121 19.28 18.31 -0.93
N GLY A 122 20.34 18.64 -0.19
CA GLY A 122 20.68 20.01 0.18
C GLY A 122 19.54 20.74 0.89
N ALA A 123 19.16 21.90 0.37
CA ALA A 123 18.13 22.74 0.98
C ALA A 123 16.76 22.06 1.07
N HIS A 124 16.41 21.16 0.16
CA HIS A 124 15.12 20.49 0.13
C HIS A 124 14.92 19.50 1.29
N LEU A 125 15.99 18.97 1.87
CA LEU A 125 15.92 18.05 3.03
C LEU A 125 15.34 18.71 4.29
N LYS A 126 15.37 20.05 4.34
CA LYS A 126 14.82 20.85 5.44
C LYS A 126 13.29 20.86 5.41
N THR A 127 12.68 20.56 4.27
CA THR A 127 11.22 20.47 4.12
C THR A 127 10.75 19.13 4.68
N LYS A 128 9.96 19.17 5.75
CA LYS A 128 9.28 18.00 6.32
C LYS A 128 7.79 17.93 5.98
N ASP A 129 7.24 19.05 5.50
CA ASP A 129 5.86 19.13 5.07
C ASP A 129 5.72 18.63 3.63
N CYS A 130 4.95 17.56 3.43
CA CYS A 130 4.68 17.02 2.11
C CYS A 130 3.94 18.04 1.22
N GLU A 131 3.22 18.99 1.83
CA GLU A 131 2.28 19.89 1.16
C GLU A 131 3.02 21.08 0.56
N ALA A 132 4.24 21.34 1.03
CA ALA A 132 5.15 22.31 0.43
C ALA A 132 5.41 22.03 -1.06
N CYS A 133 5.39 20.75 -1.47
CA CYS A 133 5.56 20.34 -2.85
C CYS A 133 4.29 19.71 -3.46
N HIS A 134 3.57 18.88 -2.70
CA HIS A 134 2.42 18.11 -3.17
C HIS A 134 1.08 18.81 -2.90
N THR A 135 0.95 20.01 -3.45
CA THR A 135 -0.29 20.81 -3.41
C THR A 135 -1.34 20.27 -4.41
N PRO A 136 -2.64 20.59 -4.24
CA PRO A 136 -3.65 20.30 -5.24
C PRO A 136 -3.37 20.92 -6.62
N ALA A 137 -2.66 22.05 -6.67
CA ALA A 137 -2.31 22.72 -7.91
C ALA A 137 -1.17 21.97 -8.65
N SER A 138 -0.17 21.48 -7.91
CA SER A 138 1.03 20.85 -8.46
C SER A 138 0.86 19.35 -8.75
N THR A 139 -0.13 18.67 -8.17
CA THR A 139 -0.36 17.22 -8.38
C THR A 139 -1.55 16.92 -9.28
N TYR A 140 -1.54 15.73 -9.91
CA TYR A 140 -2.72 15.23 -10.62
C TYR A 140 -3.87 14.95 -9.64
N PRO A 141 -5.12 15.33 -9.93
CA PRO A 141 -6.23 15.07 -9.02
C PRO A 141 -6.55 13.58 -8.90
N ARG A 142 -7.13 13.16 -7.78
CA ARG A 142 -7.78 11.84 -7.61
C ARG A 142 -9.22 12.03 -7.18
N THR A 143 -10.08 11.09 -7.56
CA THR A 143 -11.48 11.05 -7.11
C THR A 143 -11.59 10.81 -5.61
N GLN A 144 -10.67 10.02 -5.04
CA GLN A 144 -10.57 9.76 -3.61
C GLN A 144 -9.10 9.84 -3.14
N GLY A 145 -8.89 10.42 -1.95
CA GLY A 145 -7.57 10.62 -1.36
C GLY A 145 -6.70 11.65 -2.10
N LYS A 146 -5.41 11.69 -1.75
CA LYS A 146 -4.43 12.67 -2.25
C LYS A 146 -3.43 12.06 -3.23
N SER A 147 -3.22 12.67 -4.39
CA SER A 147 -2.11 12.27 -5.27
C SER A 147 -0.80 12.91 -4.81
N TYR A 148 0.28 12.16 -4.94
CA TYR A 148 1.65 12.69 -4.81
C TYR A 148 2.36 12.79 -6.17
N LEU A 149 1.68 12.45 -7.27
CA LEU A 149 2.26 12.56 -8.60
C LEU A 149 2.23 14.02 -9.07
N LEU A 150 3.40 14.65 -9.14
CA LEU A 150 3.56 16.01 -9.64
C LEU A 150 3.30 16.09 -11.15
N LYS A 151 2.60 17.14 -11.58
CA LYS A 151 2.37 17.49 -12.99
C LYS A 151 3.66 17.91 -13.69
N VAL A 152 4.50 18.66 -12.96
CA VAL A 152 5.82 19.12 -13.42
C VAL A 152 6.84 18.73 -12.37
N PRO A 153 7.48 17.55 -12.49
CA PRO A 153 8.52 17.14 -11.57
C PRO A 153 9.84 17.88 -11.82
N GLY A 154 10.75 17.83 -10.85
CA GLY A 154 12.06 18.47 -10.93
C GLY A 154 12.03 19.98 -10.64
N CYS A 155 13.16 20.65 -10.89
CA CYS A 155 13.40 22.03 -10.47
C CYS A 155 12.31 23.01 -10.95
N ARG A 156 11.85 22.83 -12.20
CA ARG A 156 10.84 23.69 -12.83
C ARG A 156 9.44 23.57 -12.22
N GLY A 157 9.19 22.54 -11.41
CA GLY A 157 7.93 22.39 -10.70
C GLY A 157 7.67 23.52 -9.71
N CYS A 158 8.72 24.16 -9.20
CA CYS A 158 8.63 25.28 -8.27
C CYS A 158 9.45 26.51 -8.70
N HIS A 159 10.55 26.30 -9.43
CA HIS A 159 11.48 27.37 -9.77
C HIS A 159 11.29 27.86 -11.20
N ASN A 160 11.16 29.17 -11.36
CA ASN A 160 11.09 29.79 -12.67
C ASN A 160 12.52 30.05 -13.20
N PRO A 161 12.99 29.36 -14.24
CA PRO A 161 14.35 29.49 -14.73
C PRO A 161 14.54 30.82 -15.47
N PRO A 162 15.54 31.65 -15.08
CA PRO A 162 15.79 32.94 -15.72
C PRO A 162 16.65 32.83 -16.99
N HIS A 163 17.18 31.64 -17.32
CA HIS A 163 18.14 31.43 -18.40
C HIS A 163 17.47 30.84 -19.66
N PRO A 164 17.30 31.63 -20.74
CA PRO A 164 16.78 31.11 -22.01
C PRO A 164 17.70 30.04 -22.59
N GLY A 165 17.11 28.92 -23.04
CA GLY A 165 17.82 27.80 -23.67
C GLY A 165 18.52 26.85 -22.69
N ARG A 166 18.41 27.07 -21.38
CA ARG A 166 19.01 26.21 -20.33
C ARG A 166 18.01 25.83 -19.23
N GLN A 167 16.72 25.94 -19.51
CA GLN A 167 15.65 25.84 -18.51
C GLN A 167 15.59 24.46 -17.84
N ASP A 168 16.05 23.41 -18.52
CA ASP A 168 15.92 22.02 -18.08
C ASP A 168 17.21 21.41 -17.50
N ASN A 169 18.36 22.09 -17.66
CA ASN A 169 19.65 21.55 -17.21
C ASN A 169 20.23 22.35 -16.03
N CYS A 170 19.45 22.46 -14.96
CA CYS A 170 19.82 23.25 -13.79
C CYS A 170 21.10 22.72 -13.12
N LEU A 171 21.26 21.39 -13.07
CA LEU A 171 22.33 20.71 -12.36
C LEU A 171 23.72 20.81 -13.04
N ALA A 172 23.78 21.33 -14.27
CA ALA A 172 25.05 21.66 -14.92
C ALA A 172 25.77 22.85 -14.24
N CYS A 173 25.04 23.72 -13.55
CA CYS A 173 25.61 24.91 -12.90
C CYS A 173 25.22 25.03 -11.43
N HIS A 174 24.05 24.54 -11.04
CA HIS A 174 23.52 24.66 -9.68
C HIS A 174 23.52 23.30 -8.98
N THR A 175 23.40 23.33 -7.66
CA THR A 175 23.20 22.12 -6.85
C THR A 175 21.89 22.25 -6.08
N GLN A 176 21.42 21.14 -5.50
CA GLN A 176 20.24 21.21 -4.63
C GLN A 176 20.49 21.97 -3.31
N GLU A 177 21.75 22.34 -3.01
CA GLU A 177 22.09 23.15 -1.84
C GLU A 177 21.83 24.65 -2.07
N SER A 178 22.17 25.17 -3.25
CA SER A 178 21.98 26.58 -3.56
C SER A 178 21.97 26.87 -5.06
N TRP A 179 21.39 28.03 -5.41
CA TRP A 179 21.44 28.61 -6.76
C TRP A 179 22.78 29.30 -7.08
N THR A 180 23.76 29.27 -6.18
CA THR A 180 25.11 29.73 -6.53
C THR A 180 25.70 28.81 -7.59
N VAL A 181 26.37 29.38 -8.59
CA VAL A 181 27.02 28.58 -9.64
C VAL A 181 28.18 27.78 -9.04
N ASP A 182 28.09 26.46 -9.08
CA ASP A 182 29.19 25.55 -8.78
C ASP A 182 30.13 25.50 -9.99
N ARG A 183 31.24 26.25 -9.90
CA ARG A 183 32.26 26.34 -10.96
C ARG A 183 32.96 25.02 -11.27
N ARG A 184 32.79 23.98 -10.44
CA ARG A 184 33.30 22.63 -10.73
C ARG A 184 32.40 21.88 -11.72
N ARG A 185 31.10 22.17 -11.75
CA ARG A 185 30.12 21.55 -12.66
C ARG A 185 30.02 22.29 -14.00
N ALA A 186 30.21 23.61 -13.97
CA ALA A 186 30.06 24.47 -15.15
C ALA A 186 31.19 24.34 -16.20
N LYS A 187 32.15 23.42 -16.03
CA LYS A 187 33.30 23.23 -16.93
C LYS A 187 33.18 22.00 -17.84
N ASP A 188 32.16 21.19 -17.63
CA ASP A 188 31.83 20.01 -18.43
C ASP A 188 30.66 20.32 -19.38
#